data_AF-A0A8T3PGB5-F1
#
_entry.id   AF-A0A8T3PGB5-F1
#
_cell.length_a   1.000
_cell.length_b   1.000
_cell.length_c   1.000
_cell.angle_alpha   90.00
_cell.angle_beta   90.00
_cell.angle_gamma   90.00
#
_symmetry.space_group_name_H-M   'P 1'
#
loop_
_entity.id
_entity.type
_entity.pdbx_description
1 polymer ?
#
loop_
_entity_poly.entity_id
_entity_poly.type
_entity_poly.pdbx_seq_one_letter_code
_entity_poly.pdbx_strand_id
1 'polypeptide(L)'
;MPLLPDVWRAAFPAAIAGADPPAIEVGWVRMLKARVPAFDALESGDLAIVPMGALRELVASGGVEATGVVDVVARAAGSGVLLVGVRSDDPLAS
;
A
#
# COMPACT_ATOMS: atom_id res chain seq x y z
N MET A 1 -9.88 -3.84 16.54
CA MET A 1 -10.18 -3.39 15.15
C MET A 1 -10.03 -4.58 14.19
N PRO A 2 -10.50 -4.56 12.92
CA PRO A 2 -10.22 -5.68 12.02
C PRO A 2 -8.71 -5.82 11.82
N LEU A 3 -8.22 -7.04 11.73
CA LEU A 3 -6.81 -7.28 11.44
C LEU A 3 -6.57 -7.17 9.92
N LEU A 4 -5.34 -6.83 9.54
CA LEU A 4 -4.92 -6.77 8.13
C LEU A 4 -5.31 -8.02 7.31
N PRO A 5 -5.17 -9.26 7.83
CA PRO A 5 -5.64 -10.45 7.12
C PRO A 5 -7.16 -10.47 6.88
N ASP A 6 -7.96 -9.89 7.78
CA ASP A 6 -9.42 -9.83 7.64
C ASP A 6 -9.82 -8.79 6.59
N VAL A 7 -9.19 -7.61 6.61
CA VAL A 7 -9.39 -6.58 5.60
C VAL A 7 -8.97 -7.08 4.22
N TRP A 8 -7.81 -7.74 4.13
CA TRP A 8 -7.31 -8.34 2.89
C TRP A 8 -8.32 -9.34 2.31
N ARG A 9 -8.76 -10.32 3.11
CA ARG A 9 -9.69 -11.37 2.64
C ARG A 9 -11.03 -10.79 2.19
N ALA A 10 -11.51 -9.74 2.85
CA ALA A 10 -12.78 -9.09 2.52
C ALA A 10 -12.69 -8.23 1.25
N ALA A 11 -11.63 -7.42 1.11
CA ALA A 11 -11.51 -6.46 0.00
C ALA A 11 -10.91 -7.08 -1.27
N PHE A 12 -10.05 -8.09 -1.13
CA PHE A 12 -9.32 -8.73 -2.22
C PHE A 12 -9.40 -10.26 -2.15
N PRO A 13 -10.61 -10.84 -2.25
CA PRO A 13 -10.81 -12.28 -2.04
C PRO A 13 -10.08 -13.17 -3.06
N ALA A 14 -9.70 -12.62 -4.21
CA ALA A 14 -8.97 -13.33 -5.27
C ALA A 14 -7.45 -13.04 -5.27
N ALA A 15 -6.96 -12.16 -4.38
CA ALA A 15 -5.55 -11.82 -4.34
C ALA A 15 -4.74 -12.88 -3.60
N ILE A 16 -3.61 -13.27 -4.18
CA ILE A 16 -2.64 -14.17 -3.58
C ILE A 16 -1.62 -13.31 -2.85
N ALA A 17 -1.46 -13.52 -1.55
CA ALA A 17 -0.45 -12.82 -0.78
C ALA A 17 0.94 -13.40 -1.09
N GLY A 18 1.92 -12.53 -1.37
CA GLY A 18 3.32 -12.96 -1.57
C GLY A 18 4.01 -13.39 -0.27
N ALA A 19 3.44 -13.00 0.88
CA ALA A 19 3.81 -13.44 2.22
C ALA A 19 2.56 -13.38 3.11
N ASP A 20 2.55 -14.15 4.19
CA ASP A 20 1.44 -14.11 5.14
C ASP A 20 1.32 -12.72 5.78
N PRO A 21 0.16 -12.05 5.67
CA PRO A 21 -0.01 -10.74 6.27
C PRO A 21 0.07 -10.84 7.79
N PRO A 22 0.87 -9.97 8.45
CA PRO A 22 0.97 -9.96 9.90
C PRO A 22 -0.36 -9.56 10.55
N ALA A 23 -0.58 -10.02 11.78
CA ALA A 23 -1.77 -9.67 12.58
C ALA A 23 -1.66 -8.24 13.14
N ILE A 24 -1.76 -7.24 12.27
CA ILE A 24 -1.72 -5.82 12.60
C ILE A 24 -3.15 -5.26 12.53
N GLU A 25 -3.55 -4.44 13.49
CA GLU A 25 -4.83 -3.75 13.47
C GLU A 25 -4.88 -2.69 12.36
N VAL A 26 -6.00 -2.61 11.64
CA VAL A 26 -6.22 -1.59 10.60
C VAL A 26 -7.28 -0.60 11.08
N GLY A 27 -6.86 0.66 11.20
CA GLY A 27 -7.67 1.81 11.58
C GLY A 27 -8.58 2.27 10.45
N TRP A 28 -7.97 2.49 9.29
CA TRP A 28 -8.63 2.99 8.09
C TRP A 28 -7.94 2.45 6.84
N VAL A 29 -8.65 2.47 5.71
CA VAL A 29 -8.11 2.07 4.41
C VAL A 29 -8.15 3.26 3.46
N ARG A 30 -6.99 3.62 2.89
CA ARG A 30 -6.87 4.74 1.95
C ARG A 30 -6.42 4.25 0.58
N MET A 31 -7.16 4.60 -0.46
CA MET A 31 -6.72 4.38 -1.84
C MET A 31 -5.89 5.56 -2.32
N LEU A 32 -4.67 5.30 -2.74
CA LEU A 32 -3.76 6.29 -3.27
C LEU A 32 -4.13 6.64 -4.72
N LYS A 33 -4.11 7.94 -5.01
CA LYS A 33 -4.26 8.53 -6.35
C LYS A 33 -2.94 9.19 -6.71
N ALA A 34 -2.54 9.16 -7.98
CA ALA A 34 -1.36 9.86 -8.46
C ALA A 34 -1.59 11.38 -8.35
N ARG A 35 -1.11 11.97 -7.26
CA ARG A 35 -1.09 13.42 -7.02
C ARG A 35 -0.03 13.74 -5.98
N VAL A 36 0.59 14.90 -6.08
CA VAL A 36 1.52 15.38 -5.06
C VAL A 36 0.82 16.44 -4.19
N PRO A 37 0.91 16.34 -2.84
CA PRO A 37 1.55 15.26 -2.10
C PRO A 37 0.65 14.00 -1.98
N ALA A 38 1.26 12.83 -2.10
CA ALA A 38 0.54 11.57 -2.27
C ALA A 38 0.23 10.83 -0.96
N PHE A 39 1.14 10.91 0.00
CA PHE A 39 1.12 10.11 1.23
C PHE A 39 0.88 10.93 2.50
N ASP A 40 0.84 12.26 2.42
CA ASP A 40 0.67 13.16 3.59
C ASP A 40 -0.62 12.93 4.36
N ALA A 41 -1.60 12.30 3.72
CA ALA A 41 -2.86 11.95 4.36
C ALA A 41 -2.76 10.65 5.18
N LEU A 42 -1.63 9.94 5.18
CA LEU A 42 -1.49 8.72 5.97
C LEU A 42 -1.34 9.03 7.46
N GLU A 43 -2.12 8.32 8.25
CA GLU A 43 -2.12 8.39 9.70
C GLU A 43 -1.77 7.03 10.32
N SER A 44 -1.54 7.03 11.62
CA SER A 44 -1.25 5.82 12.39
C SER A 44 -2.38 4.81 12.26
N GLY A 45 -2.03 3.56 11.93
CA GLY A 45 -3.00 2.49 11.72
C GLY A 45 -3.63 2.45 10.32
N ASP A 46 -3.25 3.34 9.40
CA ASP A 46 -3.77 3.33 8.04
C ASP A 46 -3.16 2.21 7.19
N LEU A 47 -4.00 1.55 6.40
CA LEU A 47 -3.60 0.69 5.30
C LEU A 47 -3.70 1.46 3.98
N ALA A 48 -2.58 1.62 3.26
CA ALA A 48 -2.55 2.27 1.97
C ALA A 48 -2.75 1.26 0.82
N ILE A 49 -3.80 1.41 0.01
CA ILE A 49 -3.95 0.71 -1.28
C ILE A 49 -3.31 1.55 -2.36
N VAL A 50 -2.29 1.03 -3.04
CA VAL A 50 -1.50 1.74 -4.03
C VAL A 50 -1.63 1.05 -5.39
N PRO A 51 -2.36 1.63 -6.36
CA PRO A 51 -2.35 1.13 -7.73
C PRO A 51 -0.96 1.28 -8.36
N MET A 52 -0.45 0.21 -8.98
CA MET A 52 0.88 0.21 -9.60
C MET A 52 1.05 1.34 -10.64
N GLY A 53 0.01 1.62 -11.44
CA GLY A 53 0.03 2.74 -12.38
C GLY A 53 0.18 4.10 -11.70
N ALA A 54 -0.50 4.30 -10.57
CA ALA A 54 -0.40 5.54 -9.80
C ALA A 54 0.96 5.69 -9.11
N LEU A 55 1.54 4.57 -8.64
CA LEU A 55 2.89 4.56 -8.09
C LEU A 55 3.93 4.93 -9.16
N ARG A 56 3.84 4.33 -10.36
CA ARG A 56 4.74 4.65 -11.48
C ARG A 56 4.67 6.12 -11.87
N GLU A 57 3.47 6.68 -11.92
CA GLU A 57 3.28 8.10 -12.21
C GLU A 57 3.90 9.00 -11.14
N LEU A 58 3.73 8.66 -9.86
CA LEU A 58 4.34 9.40 -8.75
C LEU A 58 5.87 9.32 -8.74
N VAL A 59 6.43 8.15 -9.04
CA VAL A 59 7.88 7.98 -9.18
C VAL A 59 8.40 8.81 -10.36
N ALA A 60 7.72 8.74 -11.51
CA ALA A 60 8.08 9.52 -12.70
C ALA A 60 7.98 11.04 -12.46
N SER A 61 7.04 11.49 -11.63
CA SER A 61 6.87 12.92 -11.29
C SER A 61 7.74 13.37 -10.11
N GLY A 62 8.59 12.51 -9.54
CA GLY A 62 9.41 12.82 -8.37
C GLY A 62 8.62 13.03 -7.07
N GLY A 63 7.39 12.51 -6.99
CA GLY A 63 6.54 12.60 -5.80
C GLY A 63 6.89 11.59 -4.71
N VAL A 64 7.57 10.49 -5.07
CA VAL A 64 8.12 9.48 -4.15
C VAL A 64 9.20 8.68 -4.85
N GLU A 65 10.22 8.22 -4.12
CA GLU A 65 11.17 7.23 -4.62
C GLU A 65 10.55 5.83 -4.58
N ALA A 66 10.81 4.99 -5.59
CA ALA A 66 10.24 3.65 -5.66
C ALA A 66 10.57 2.80 -4.42
N THR A 67 11.80 2.90 -3.92
CA THR A 67 12.27 2.23 -2.70
C THR A 67 11.80 2.93 -1.41
N GLY A 68 11.34 4.19 -1.50
CA GLY A 68 10.96 5.01 -0.35
C GLY A 68 9.51 4.83 0.10
N VAL A 69 8.68 4.10 -0.66
CA VAL A 69 7.25 3.90 -0.31
C VAL A 69 7.08 3.24 1.06
N VAL A 70 7.88 2.22 1.35
CA VAL A 70 7.85 1.52 2.65
C VAL A 70 8.23 2.47 3.78
N ASP A 71 9.27 3.27 3.60
CA ASP A 71 9.72 4.25 4.59
C ASP A 71 8.66 5.31 4.88
N VAL A 72 7.95 5.77 3.84
CA VAL A 72 6.88 6.76 3.98
C VAL A 72 5.74 6.22 4.84
N VAL A 73 5.32 4.97 4.61
CA VAL A 73 4.25 4.35 5.41
C VAL A 73 4.71 4.02 6.82
N ALA A 74 5.96 3.56 6.98
CA ALA A 74 6.55 3.31 8.29
C ALA A 74 6.63 4.60 9.13
N ARG A 75 7.01 5.74 8.52
CA ARG A 75 7.04 7.05 9.19
C ARG A 75 5.66 7.53 9.65
N ALA A 76 4.60 7.18 8.91
CA ALA A 76 3.22 7.47 9.30
C ALA A 76 2.68 6.52 10.38
N ALA A 77 3.45 5.50 10.81
CA ALA A 77 2.97 4.38 11.62
C ALA A 77 1.76 3.67 10.98
N GLY A 78 1.72 3.62 9.65
CA GLY A 78 0.67 2.91 8.92
C GLY A 78 0.77 1.40 9.12
N SER A 79 -0.36 0.72 9.05
CA SER A 79 -0.46 -0.74 9.20
C SER A 79 0.10 -1.51 8.00
N GLY A 80 0.26 -0.86 6.85
CA GLY A 80 0.95 -1.43 5.70
C GLY A 80 0.62 -0.78 4.36
N VAL A 81 1.16 -1.39 3.30
CA VAL A 81 0.88 -1.03 1.90
C VAL A 81 0.37 -2.26 1.17
N LEU A 82 -0.68 -2.07 0.39
CA LEU A 82 -1.19 -3.03 -0.56
C LEU A 82 -0.97 -2.51 -1.99
N LEU A 83 -0.04 -3.12 -2.71
CA LEU A 83 0.15 -2.84 -4.13
C LEU A 83 -0.86 -3.64 -4.97
N VAL A 84 -1.62 -2.94 -5.82
CA VAL A 84 -2.64 -3.56 -6.70
C VAL A 84 -2.33 -3.32 -8.18
N GLY A 85 -2.71 -4.28 -9.02
CA GLY A 85 -2.42 -4.24 -10.45
C GLY A 85 -0.98 -4.65 -10.81
N VAL A 86 -0.27 -5.27 -9.86
CA VAL A 86 1.01 -5.93 -10.09
C VAL A 86 0.75 -7.29 -10.71
N ARG A 87 1.41 -7.62 -11.82
CA ARG A 87 1.44 -9.00 -12.30
C ARG A 87 2.54 -9.75 -11.54
N SER A 88 2.37 -11.06 -11.34
CA SER A 88 3.34 -11.90 -10.62
C SER A 88 4.74 -11.96 -11.25
N ASP A 89 4.90 -11.47 -12.48
CA ASP A 89 6.16 -11.32 -13.22
C ASP A 89 6.74 -9.89 -13.20
N ASP A 90 6.10 -8.94 -12.51
CA ASP A 90 6.57 -7.56 -12.42
C ASP A 90 7.79 -7.46 -11.48
N PRO A 91 8.91 -6.82 -11.87
CA PRO A 91 10.10 -6.67 -11.02
C PRO A 91 9.87 -5.88 -9.72
N LEU A 92 8.70 -5.26 -9.56
CA LEU A 92 8.27 -4.61 -8.32
C LEU A 92 7.46 -5.54 -7.39
N ALA A 93 7.23 -6.80 -7.79
CA ALA A 93 6.50 -7.80 -7.01
C ALA A 93 7.40 -8.62 -6.06
N SER A 94 8.72 -8.51 -6.21
CA SER A 94 9.75 -9.28 -5.48
C SER A 94 10.40 -8.50 -4.35
#